data_AF-A0A0A0ARN0-F1
#
_entry.id   AF-A0A0A0ARN0-F1
#
_cell.length_a   1.000
_cell.length_b   1.000
_cell.length_c   1.000
_cell.angle_alpha   90.00
_cell.angle_beta   90.00
_cell.angle_gamma   90.00
#
_symmetry.space_group_name_H-M   'P 1'
#
loop_
_entity.id
_entity.type
_entity.pdbx_description
1 polymer ?
#
loop_
_entity_poly.entity_id
_entity_poly.type
_entity_poly.pdbx_seq_one_letter_code
_entity_poly.pdbx_strand_id
1 'polypeptide(L)'
;VAENLVDDLLSVLQERLAMSFFPVLQPAIGVGSAFEGWNRRVRNAVYCLLVPLKPPQGHTFLLELGTADHMLEKTYRIRVELKCTCMREELLENTLCFRHHPQEELRRNLAASLLGTLCTGSYLDVLKTAQWFKEQVRSAWRETPHLRRSIMKVLPSSRSCKLQLTNDSGRRLSIEMVFGVQQGKSDIFLSSHTTEDTFIPSTMWAESYAVAEVKFFRHIATQAPHDTFHLKCLQLCANMLVGTGISTYIMKTVAMHLLNTIPLANWSRTDRLMRVEDILRYLHSCLEDKRLNHFFCGNENMPEDFILPPDFQTAEPINLLQYLVEDPAAYAMAMREFDELQN
;
A
#
# COMPACT_ATOMS: atom_id res chain seq x y z
N VAL A 1 -5.84 -5.28 16.92
CA VAL A 1 -5.48 -6.72 17.00
C VAL A 1 -4.52 -7.10 15.89
N ALA A 2 -4.90 -6.96 14.61
CA ALA A 2 -3.98 -7.25 13.50
C ALA A 2 -2.76 -6.32 13.49
N GLU A 3 -2.96 -5.00 13.64
CA GLU A 3 -1.86 -4.01 13.77
C GLU A 3 -0.95 -4.33 14.95
N ASN A 4 -1.48 -4.36 16.19
CA ASN A 4 -0.68 -4.64 17.39
C ASN A 4 0.14 -5.92 17.27
N LEU A 5 -0.43 -7.00 16.71
CA LEU A 5 0.31 -8.26 16.53
C LEU A 5 1.49 -8.10 15.58
N VAL A 6 1.27 -7.39 14.47
CA VAL A 6 2.34 -7.15 13.50
C VAL A 6 3.37 -6.18 14.06
N ASP A 7 2.96 -5.17 14.82
CA ASP A 7 3.88 -4.25 15.49
C ASP A 7 4.75 -4.97 16.53
N ASP A 8 4.18 -5.87 17.33
CA ASP A 8 4.94 -6.72 18.27
C ASP A 8 5.98 -7.57 17.51
N LEU A 9 5.56 -8.19 16.40
CA LEU A 9 6.45 -9.00 15.57
C LEU A 9 7.55 -8.15 14.90
N LEU A 10 7.19 -6.99 14.37
CA LEU A 10 8.14 -6.06 13.76
C LEU A 10 9.13 -5.50 14.79
N SER A 11 8.70 -5.29 16.03
CA SER A 11 9.58 -4.83 17.12
C SER A 11 10.68 -5.85 17.41
N VAL A 12 10.33 -7.14 17.52
CA VAL A 12 11.33 -8.23 17.68
C VAL A 12 12.28 -8.27 16.47
N LEU A 13 11.75 -8.10 15.25
CA LEU A 13 12.57 -8.06 14.04
C LEU A 13 13.51 -6.85 14.01
N GLN A 14 13.05 -5.68 14.42
CA GLN A 14 13.85 -4.47 14.48
C GLN A 14 15.02 -4.62 15.43
N GLU A 15 14.80 -5.16 16.63
CA GLU A 15 15.87 -5.44 17.60
C GLU A 15 16.89 -6.44 17.04
N ARG A 16 16.41 -7.53 16.42
CA ARG A 16 17.29 -8.55 15.83
C ARG A 16 18.11 -8.02 14.65
N LEU A 17 17.54 -7.12 13.87
CA LEU A 17 18.15 -6.57 12.66
C LEU A 17 18.89 -5.25 12.88
N ALA A 18 18.89 -4.70 14.10
CA ALA A 18 19.42 -3.37 14.42
C ALA A 18 20.89 -3.18 14.00
N MET A 19 21.70 -4.23 14.13
CA MET A 19 23.13 -4.23 13.78
C MET A 19 23.42 -4.94 12.45
N SER A 20 22.39 -5.28 11.69
CA SER A 20 22.52 -5.96 10.41
C SER A 20 22.59 -4.96 9.26
N PHE A 21 23.00 -5.43 8.08
CA PHE A 21 22.93 -4.67 6.84
C PHE A 21 21.62 -4.90 6.08
N PHE A 22 20.55 -5.36 6.74
CA PHE A 22 19.23 -5.55 6.11
C PHE A 22 18.33 -4.31 6.25
N PRO A 23 17.25 -4.18 5.45
CA PRO A 23 16.40 -3.01 5.49
C PRO A 23 15.80 -2.80 6.87
N VAL A 24 15.81 -1.55 7.33
CA VAL A 24 15.22 -1.18 8.61
C VAL A 24 13.70 -1.15 8.44
N LEU A 25 13.04 -2.12 9.05
CA LEU A 25 11.58 -2.23 9.06
C LEU A 25 11.01 -1.08 9.89
N GLN A 26 9.95 -0.42 9.43
CA GLN A 26 9.21 0.59 10.19
C GLN A 26 7.88 0.00 10.69
N PRO A 27 7.21 0.65 11.67
CA PRO A 27 5.87 0.25 12.10
C PRO A 27 4.92 0.06 10.92
N ALA A 28 4.07 -0.95 11.01
CA ALA A 28 3.15 -1.26 9.93
C ALA A 28 2.07 -0.19 9.82
N ILE A 29 1.67 0.11 8.58
CA ILE A 29 0.58 1.05 8.29
C ILE A 29 -0.61 0.23 7.80
N GLY A 30 -1.73 0.28 8.51
CA GLY A 30 -2.99 -0.28 8.03
C GLY A 30 -3.46 0.38 6.75
N VAL A 31 -3.66 -0.42 5.69
CA VAL A 31 -4.05 0.06 4.36
C VAL A 31 -5.27 -0.68 3.81
N GLY A 32 -6.03 0.03 2.97
CA GLY A 32 -7.22 -0.49 2.31
C GLY A 32 -8.46 -0.49 3.21
N SER A 33 -9.54 -1.04 2.65
CA SER A 33 -10.92 -0.83 3.13
C SER A 33 -11.17 -1.20 4.61
N ALA A 34 -10.40 -2.15 5.17
CA ALA A 34 -10.50 -2.53 6.58
C ALA A 34 -10.01 -1.43 7.55
N PHE A 35 -9.05 -0.61 7.10
CA PHE A 35 -8.46 0.50 7.86
C PHE A 35 -9.02 1.87 7.46
N GLU A 36 -9.59 1.98 6.26
CA GLU A 36 -10.37 3.13 5.81
C GLU A 36 -11.77 3.19 6.47
N GLY A 37 -12.18 2.14 7.19
CA GLY A 37 -13.39 2.14 8.03
C GLY A 37 -14.70 1.76 7.31
N TRP A 38 -14.67 1.59 5.99
CA TRP A 38 -15.86 1.27 5.19
C TRP A 38 -15.96 -0.21 4.74
N ASN A 39 -15.05 -1.11 5.10
CA ASN A 39 -15.29 -2.54 4.82
C ASN A 39 -16.23 -3.19 5.86
N ARG A 40 -17.11 -4.10 5.42
CA ARG A 40 -17.80 -5.01 6.34
C ARG A 40 -16.77 -6.01 6.86
N ARG A 41 -16.70 -6.19 8.18
CA ARG A 41 -15.93 -7.29 8.81
C ARG A 41 -16.59 -8.64 8.47
N VAL A 42 -16.45 -9.09 7.22
CA VAL A 42 -16.86 -10.42 6.80
C VAL A 42 -16.00 -11.42 7.56
N ARG A 43 -16.58 -12.57 7.91
CA ARG A 43 -15.78 -13.70 8.43
C ARG A 43 -14.69 -13.98 7.40
N ASN A 44 -13.42 -13.85 7.80
CA ASN A 44 -12.21 -13.97 6.96
C ASN A 44 -11.77 -12.72 6.18
N ALA A 45 -12.14 -11.51 6.60
CA ALA A 45 -11.53 -10.29 6.03
C ALA A 45 -10.00 -10.34 6.11
N VAL A 46 -9.33 -9.98 5.01
CA VAL A 46 -7.88 -9.85 4.93
C VAL A 46 -7.48 -8.45 5.39
N TYR A 47 -6.65 -8.37 6.42
CA TYR A 47 -6.09 -7.11 6.89
C TYR A 47 -4.79 -6.85 6.15
N CYS A 48 -4.77 -5.85 5.28
CA CYS A 48 -3.57 -5.47 4.54
C CYS A 48 -2.77 -4.41 5.32
N LEU A 49 -1.49 -4.70 5.56
CA LEU A 49 -0.57 -3.87 6.30
C LEU A 49 0.64 -3.56 5.41
N LEU A 50 0.91 -2.29 5.15
CA LEU A 50 2.12 -1.86 4.47
C LEU A 50 3.25 -1.75 5.49
N VAL A 51 4.35 -2.45 5.26
CA VAL A 51 5.56 -2.43 6.08
C VAL A 51 6.59 -1.55 5.37
N PRO A 52 6.85 -0.31 5.84
CA PRO A 52 7.83 0.54 5.21
C PRO A 52 9.25 0.03 5.44
N LEU A 53 10.05 0.04 4.38
CA LEU A 53 11.46 -0.34 4.37
C LEU A 53 12.32 0.91 4.24
N LYS A 54 13.23 1.13 5.19
CA LYS A 54 14.28 2.13 5.11
C LYS A 54 15.63 1.49 4.76
N PRO A 55 16.51 2.20 4.03
CA PRO A 55 17.83 1.68 3.75
C PRO A 55 18.61 1.45 5.06
N PRO A 56 19.39 0.37 5.17
CA PRO A 56 20.30 0.16 6.30
C PRO A 56 21.41 1.22 6.32
N GLN A 57 22.15 1.25 7.42
CA GLN A 57 23.36 2.06 7.50
C GLN A 57 24.33 1.71 6.35
N GLY A 58 24.96 2.75 5.78
CA GLY A 58 25.87 2.60 4.64
C GLY A 58 25.19 2.34 3.31
N HIS A 59 23.85 2.38 3.24
CA HIS A 59 23.10 2.20 2.00
C HIS A 59 22.18 3.40 1.74
N THR A 60 21.79 3.57 0.48
CA THR A 60 20.74 4.50 0.07
C THR A 60 19.84 3.83 -0.97
N PHE A 61 18.56 4.20 -0.96
CA PHE A 61 17.60 3.79 -1.98
C PHE A 61 17.40 4.94 -2.95
N LEU A 62 17.70 4.71 -4.22
CA LEU A 62 17.43 5.63 -5.31
C LEU A 62 16.26 5.09 -6.12
N LEU A 63 15.26 5.93 -6.35
CA LEU A 63 14.03 5.55 -7.04
C LEU A 63 14.19 5.92 -8.53
N GLU A 64 14.16 4.91 -9.39
CA GLU A 64 14.28 5.07 -10.84
C GLU A 64 12.95 4.75 -11.49
N LEU A 65 12.38 5.69 -12.25
CA LEU A 65 11.14 5.46 -12.98
C LEU A 65 11.36 4.40 -14.07
N GLY A 66 10.45 3.43 -14.13
CA GLY A 66 10.42 2.40 -15.14
C GLY A 66 10.01 2.95 -16.50
N THR A 67 10.52 2.36 -17.58
CA THR A 67 10.26 2.79 -18.96
C THR A 67 8.94 2.22 -19.54
N ALA A 68 8.07 1.68 -18.70
CA ALA A 68 6.84 1.02 -19.16
C ALA A 68 5.70 2.05 -19.28
N ASP A 69 5.59 2.66 -20.46
CA ASP A 69 4.57 3.68 -20.81
C ASP A 69 3.13 3.14 -20.93
N HIS A 70 2.88 1.86 -20.63
CA HIS A 70 1.60 1.19 -20.90
C HIS A 70 0.80 0.80 -19.64
N MET A 71 1.21 1.26 -18.45
CA MET A 71 0.50 0.92 -17.20
C MET A 71 -0.13 2.19 -16.60
N LEU A 72 -1.41 2.09 -16.19
CA LEU A 72 -2.10 3.11 -15.40
C LEU A 72 -1.37 3.41 -14.07
N GLU A 73 -0.60 2.44 -13.59
CA GLU A 73 0.26 2.56 -12.41
C GLU A 73 1.72 2.79 -12.83
N LYS A 74 2.30 3.91 -12.41
CA LYS A 74 3.74 4.15 -12.60
C LYS A 74 4.52 3.06 -11.89
N THR A 75 5.48 2.47 -12.59
CA THR A 75 6.35 1.43 -12.03
C THR A 75 7.76 1.98 -11.87
N TYR A 76 8.45 1.55 -10.82
CA TYR A 76 9.77 2.03 -10.45
C TYR A 76 10.72 0.86 -10.16
N ARG A 77 12.02 1.10 -10.26
CA ARG A 77 13.06 0.25 -9.71
C ARG A 77 13.74 0.97 -8.56
N ILE A 78 14.11 0.21 -7.53
CA ILE A 78 14.78 0.76 -6.35
C ILE A 78 16.24 0.34 -6.43
N ARG A 79 17.11 1.26 -6.87
CA ARG A 79 18.55 1.01 -6.88
C ARG A 79 19.10 1.19 -5.48
N VAL A 80 19.84 0.18 -5.03
CA VAL A 80 20.56 0.17 -3.77
C VAL A 80 22.00 0.58 -4.04
N GLU A 81 22.43 1.70 -3.47
CA GLU A 81 23.81 2.17 -3.56
C GLU A 81 24.48 2.25 -2.20
N LEU A 82 25.80 2.08 -2.19
CA LEU A 82 26.62 2.17 -0.99
C LEU A 82 26.96 3.63 -0.69
N LYS A 83 26.55 4.10 0.47
CA LYS A 83 26.88 5.42 1.01
C LYS A 83 28.08 5.28 1.95
N CYS A 84 29.06 6.18 1.79
CA CYS A 84 30.18 6.26 2.72
C CYS A 84 29.69 6.75 4.10
N THR A 85 30.05 6.05 5.16
CA THR A 85 29.77 6.40 6.57
C THR A 85 30.99 6.95 7.29
N CYS A 86 32.13 7.06 6.61
CA CYS A 86 33.37 7.55 7.20
C CYS A 86 33.24 9.07 7.54
N MET A 87 33.56 9.46 8.77
CA MET A 87 33.62 10.87 9.18
C MET A 87 34.85 11.53 8.53
N ARG A 88 34.70 12.74 7.97
CA ARG A 88 35.81 13.44 7.29
C ARG A 88 36.96 13.86 8.23
N GLU A 89 36.75 13.92 9.55
CA GLU A 89 37.68 14.54 10.50
C GLU A 89 38.25 13.60 11.58
N GLU A 90 37.81 12.34 11.67
CA GLU A 90 38.43 11.37 12.59
C GLU A 90 38.80 10.09 11.84
N LEU A 91 40.04 10.07 11.33
CA LEU A 91 40.78 8.85 11.03
C LEU A 91 41.08 8.10 12.35
N LEU A 92 40.03 7.61 13.01
CA LEU A 92 40.18 6.42 13.84
C LEU A 92 40.46 5.28 12.85
N GLU A 93 41.70 4.80 12.85
CA GLU A 93 42.33 3.83 11.93
C GLU A 93 41.57 2.49 11.70
N ASN A 94 40.31 2.33 12.13
CA ASN A 94 39.61 1.05 12.09
C ASN A 94 38.10 1.07 11.75
N THR A 95 37.48 2.19 11.36
CA THR A 95 36.10 2.13 10.84
C THR A 95 36.10 1.81 9.34
N LEU A 96 36.07 0.53 8.99
CA LEU A 96 35.89 0.09 7.61
C LEU A 96 34.52 0.54 7.11
N CYS A 97 34.48 1.27 5.98
CA CYS A 97 33.22 1.62 5.32
C CYS A 97 33.19 0.97 3.92
N PHE A 98 32.02 0.43 3.52
CA PHE A 98 31.83 -0.29 2.25
C PHE A 98 32.31 0.45 1.01
N ARG A 99 32.38 1.78 1.08
CA ARG A 99 32.80 2.64 -0.04
C ARG A 99 34.32 2.73 -0.22
N HIS A 100 35.09 2.64 0.86
CA HIS A 100 36.56 2.77 0.83
C HIS A 100 37.26 1.41 0.95
N HIS A 101 36.62 0.45 1.61
CA HIS A 101 37.14 -0.89 1.85
C HIS A 101 36.19 -1.99 1.34
N PRO A 102 35.76 -1.95 0.06
CA PRO A 102 34.71 -2.84 -0.44
C PRO A 102 35.12 -4.30 -0.31
N GLN A 103 36.37 -4.67 -0.60
CA GLN A 103 36.81 -6.07 -0.57
C GLN A 103 36.90 -6.65 0.84
N GLU A 104 37.28 -5.87 1.85
CA GLU A 104 37.42 -6.35 3.24
C GLU A 104 36.05 -6.47 3.94
N GLU A 105 35.15 -5.50 3.71
CA GLU A 105 33.75 -5.58 4.14
C GLU A 105 32.99 -6.68 3.38
N LEU A 106 33.16 -6.79 2.05
CA LEU A 106 32.57 -7.88 1.27
C LEU A 106 33.07 -9.24 1.76
N ARG A 107 34.37 -9.43 2.01
CA ARG A 107 34.90 -10.72 2.48
C ARG A 107 34.36 -11.12 3.86
N ARG A 108 34.07 -10.15 4.73
CA ARG A 108 33.46 -10.41 6.04
C ARG A 108 31.96 -10.65 5.95
N ASN A 109 31.26 -9.97 5.03
CA ASN A 109 29.81 -9.82 5.09
C ASN A 109 29.04 -10.20 3.79
N LEU A 110 29.66 -10.75 2.74
CA LEU A 110 29.00 -11.02 1.43
C LEU A 110 27.71 -11.84 1.55
N ALA A 111 27.78 -12.92 2.32
CA ALA A 111 26.66 -13.84 2.54
C ALA A 111 25.54 -13.24 3.43
N ALA A 112 25.82 -12.12 4.11
CA ALA A 112 24.91 -11.40 5.00
C ALA A 112 24.61 -9.97 4.53
N SER A 113 24.97 -9.62 3.29
CA SER A 113 24.81 -8.28 2.73
C SER A 113 23.48 -8.14 1.99
N LEU A 114 22.86 -6.96 2.11
CA LEU A 114 21.62 -6.60 1.40
C LEU A 114 21.68 -6.92 -0.10
N LEU A 115 22.81 -6.58 -0.73
CA LEU A 115 23.01 -6.74 -2.16
C LEU A 115 23.04 -8.22 -2.58
N GLY A 116 23.69 -9.07 -1.78
CA GLY A 116 23.75 -10.51 -2.07
C GLY A 116 22.42 -11.23 -1.84
N THR A 117 21.67 -10.82 -0.82
CA THR A 117 20.47 -11.55 -0.38
C THR A 117 19.17 -11.00 -0.95
N LEU A 118 18.96 -9.68 -0.97
CA LEU A 118 17.67 -9.07 -1.34
C LEU A 118 17.69 -8.36 -2.70
N CYS A 119 18.86 -8.21 -3.34
CA CYS A 119 18.94 -7.52 -4.63
C CYS A 119 19.13 -8.49 -5.79
N THR A 120 18.65 -8.09 -6.97
CA THR A 120 19.00 -8.71 -8.26
C THR A 120 19.81 -7.67 -9.04
N GLY A 121 21.12 -7.90 -9.15
CA GLY A 121 22.07 -6.83 -9.50
C GLY A 121 22.12 -5.79 -8.38
N SER A 122 21.93 -4.51 -8.73
CA SER A 122 21.86 -3.39 -7.78
C SER A 122 20.44 -3.00 -7.38
N TYR A 123 19.42 -3.75 -7.81
CA TYR A 123 18.01 -3.39 -7.55
C TYR A 123 17.38 -4.26 -6.49
N LEU A 124 16.64 -3.65 -5.57
CA LEU A 124 15.90 -4.36 -4.54
C LEU A 124 14.81 -5.24 -5.18
N ASP A 125 14.94 -6.55 -4.96
CA ASP A 125 14.08 -7.56 -5.56
C ASP A 125 12.92 -7.91 -4.62
N VAL A 126 11.70 -7.73 -5.10
CA VAL A 126 10.47 -7.96 -4.36
C VAL A 126 10.33 -9.41 -3.92
N LEU A 127 10.67 -10.37 -4.78
CA LEU A 127 10.50 -11.80 -4.49
C LEU A 127 11.48 -12.25 -3.42
N LYS A 128 12.75 -11.82 -3.55
CA LYS A 128 13.77 -12.09 -2.54
C LYS A 128 13.43 -11.43 -1.21
N THR A 129 12.95 -10.19 -1.24
CA THR A 129 12.50 -9.46 -0.05
C THR A 129 11.35 -10.18 0.65
N ALA A 130 10.33 -10.62 -0.10
CA ALA A 130 9.19 -11.34 0.43
C ALA A 130 9.60 -12.69 1.06
N GLN A 131 10.46 -13.44 0.39
CA GLN A 131 10.95 -14.72 0.87
C GLN A 131 11.77 -14.58 2.15
N TRP A 132 12.73 -13.66 2.16
CA TRP A 132 13.53 -13.33 3.34
C TRP A 132 12.63 -12.93 4.51
N PHE A 133 11.69 -12.02 4.29
CA PHE A 133 10.80 -11.54 5.34
C PHE A 133 9.94 -12.68 5.93
N LYS A 134 9.46 -13.61 5.11
CA LYS A 134 8.73 -14.80 5.61
C LYS A 134 9.56 -15.66 6.53
N GLU A 135 10.83 -15.86 6.22
CA GLU A 135 11.77 -16.59 7.08
C GLU A 135 11.99 -15.85 8.39
N GLN A 136 12.14 -14.52 8.32
CA GLN A 136 12.28 -13.67 9.49
C GLN A 136 11.05 -13.74 10.41
N VAL A 137 9.84 -13.67 9.85
CA VAL A 137 8.56 -13.80 10.57
C VAL A 137 8.43 -15.17 11.21
N ARG A 138 8.78 -16.26 10.50
CA ARG A 138 8.75 -17.63 11.05
C ARG A 138 9.71 -17.78 12.24
N SER A 139 10.89 -17.17 12.18
CA SER A 139 11.83 -17.19 13.30
C SER A 139 11.31 -16.37 14.47
N ALA A 140 10.91 -15.11 14.22
CA ALA A 140 10.40 -14.21 15.25
C ALA A 140 9.20 -14.83 15.99
N TRP A 141 8.24 -15.44 15.26
CA TRP A 141 7.09 -16.11 15.88
C TRP A 141 7.47 -17.23 16.87
N ARG A 142 8.61 -17.91 16.66
CA ARG A 142 9.12 -18.91 17.62
C ARG A 142 9.69 -18.23 18.86
N GLU A 143 10.20 -17.02 18.76
CA GLU A 143 10.79 -16.23 19.85
C GLU A 143 9.74 -15.47 20.66
N THR A 144 8.47 -15.46 20.23
CA THR A 144 7.37 -14.71 20.88
C THR A 144 6.31 -15.63 21.53
N PRO A 145 6.61 -16.30 22.67
CA PRO A 145 5.69 -17.24 23.33
C PRO A 145 4.33 -16.66 23.69
N HIS A 146 4.27 -15.37 24.05
CA HIS A 146 3.04 -14.70 24.48
C HIS A 146 2.02 -14.53 23.33
N LEU A 147 2.47 -14.59 22.07
CA LEU A 147 1.61 -14.55 20.88
C LEU A 147 1.06 -15.94 20.49
N ARG A 148 1.53 -17.03 21.11
CA ARG A 148 1.18 -18.42 20.77
C ARG A 148 -0.20 -18.90 21.22
N ARG A 149 -1.10 -18.00 21.62
CA ARG A 149 -2.53 -18.32 21.85
C ARG A 149 -3.28 -18.62 20.55
N SER A 150 -2.59 -18.60 19.41
CA SER A 150 -3.14 -18.91 18.10
C SER A 150 -2.08 -19.62 17.26
N ILE A 151 -2.51 -20.57 16.44
CA ILE A 151 -1.66 -21.26 15.47
C ILE A 151 -1.45 -20.32 14.29
N MET A 152 -0.19 -19.95 14.03
CA MET A 152 0.18 -19.17 12.85
C MET A 152 0.62 -20.08 11.71
N LYS A 153 0.10 -19.81 10.52
CA LYS A 153 0.56 -20.37 9.24
C LYS A 153 0.94 -19.24 8.31
N VAL A 154 2.11 -19.37 7.66
CA VAL A 154 2.49 -18.48 6.54
C VAL A 154 1.94 -19.08 5.26
N LEU A 155 1.07 -18.35 4.57
CA LEU A 155 0.46 -18.77 3.31
C LEU A 155 1.39 -18.51 2.12
N PRO A 156 1.23 -19.26 1.01
CA PRO A 156 1.93 -18.99 -0.24
C PRO A 156 1.60 -17.58 -0.76
N SER A 157 2.64 -16.84 -1.15
CA SER A 157 2.57 -15.55 -1.85
C SER A 157 3.97 -15.26 -2.40
N SER A 158 4.09 -14.63 -3.56
CA SER A 158 5.39 -14.33 -4.16
C SER A 158 5.88 -12.93 -3.78
N ARG A 159 4.98 -11.95 -3.66
CA ARG A 159 5.32 -10.53 -3.45
C ARG A 159 4.91 -9.95 -2.09
N SER A 160 4.29 -10.77 -1.23
CA SER A 160 3.82 -10.36 0.10
C SER A 160 3.99 -11.47 1.13
N CYS A 161 3.84 -11.13 2.41
CA CYS A 161 3.82 -12.07 3.52
C CYS A 161 2.39 -12.22 4.06
N LYS A 162 1.70 -13.27 3.61
CA LYS A 162 0.35 -13.63 4.05
C LYS A 162 0.41 -14.56 5.27
N LEU A 163 -0.20 -14.15 6.37
CA LEU A 163 -0.35 -14.92 7.60
C LEU A 163 -1.81 -15.32 7.81
N GLN A 164 -2.01 -16.55 8.26
CA GLN A 164 -3.29 -17.01 8.77
C GLN A 164 -3.11 -17.42 10.23
N LEU A 165 -3.91 -16.82 11.09
CA LEU A 165 -3.93 -17.09 12.51
C LEU A 165 -5.23 -17.81 12.85
N THR A 166 -5.13 -18.96 13.49
CA THR A 166 -6.28 -19.73 13.96
C THR A 166 -6.26 -19.75 15.47
N ASN A 167 -7.29 -19.18 16.11
CA ASN A 167 -7.44 -19.24 17.56
C ASN A 167 -8.04 -20.58 18.01
N ASP A 168 -8.10 -20.80 19.33
CA ASP A 168 -8.62 -22.04 19.92
C ASP A 168 -10.10 -22.32 19.55
N SER A 169 -10.87 -21.28 19.23
CA SER A 169 -12.26 -21.41 18.76
C SER A 169 -12.39 -21.73 17.26
N GLY A 170 -11.27 -21.93 16.55
CA GLY A 170 -11.25 -22.19 15.10
C GLY A 170 -11.51 -20.97 14.22
N ARG A 171 -11.62 -19.76 14.80
CA ARG A 171 -11.75 -18.51 14.03
C ARG A 171 -10.43 -18.18 13.37
N ARG A 172 -10.50 -17.83 12.09
CA ARG A 172 -9.35 -17.48 11.25
C ARG A 172 -9.26 -15.97 11.07
N LEU A 173 -8.06 -15.44 11.28
CA LEU A 173 -7.68 -14.06 10.95
C LEU A 173 -6.61 -14.11 9.86
N SER A 174 -6.86 -13.45 8.74
CA SER A 174 -5.92 -13.35 7.63
C SER A 174 -5.28 -11.97 7.64
N ILE A 175 -3.95 -11.92 7.65
CA ILE A 175 -3.16 -10.69 7.59
C ILE A 175 -2.25 -10.78 6.39
N GLU A 176 -2.19 -9.73 5.58
CA GLU A 176 -1.26 -9.62 4.48
C GLU A 176 -0.33 -8.44 4.73
N MET A 177 0.97 -8.71 4.82
CA MET A 177 1.99 -7.67 4.89
C MET A 177 2.59 -7.47 3.50
N VAL A 178 2.44 -6.26 2.98
CA VAL A 178 3.08 -5.79 1.75
C VAL A 178 4.23 -4.87 2.10
N PHE A 179 5.25 -4.78 1.25
CA PHE A 179 6.42 -3.96 1.52
C PHE A 179 6.27 -2.61 0.82
N GLY A 180 6.77 -1.55 1.43
CA GLY A 180 6.72 -0.21 0.86
C GLY A 180 8.04 0.55 1.00
N VAL A 181 8.43 1.32 -0.01
CA VAL A 181 9.50 2.33 0.11
C VAL A 181 8.88 3.70 -0.13
N GLN A 182 9.01 4.59 0.85
CA GLN A 182 8.41 5.93 0.78
C GLN A 182 9.10 6.78 -0.29
N GLN A 183 8.31 7.50 -1.09
CA GLN A 183 8.84 8.45 -2.06
C GLN A 183 9.17 9.77 -1.36
N GLY A 184 10.46 9.97 -1.06
CA GLY A 184 10.93 11.15 -0.34
C GLY A 184 10.33 11.24 1.07
N LYS A 185 9.57 12.32 1.32
CA LYS A 185 8.80 12.52 2.57
C LYS A 185 7.29 12.53 2.35
N SER A 186 6.84 12.07 1.18
CA SER A 186 5.43 12.11 0.78
C SER A 186 4.62 10.95 1.37
N ASP A 187 3.29 11.04 1.27
CA ASP A 187 2.36 9.96 1.61
C ASP A 187 2.27 8.88 0.50
N ILE A 188 3.11 8.98 -0.55
CA ILE A 188 3.18 8.05 -1.68
C ILE A 188 4.29 7.02 -1.46
N PHE A 189 3.99 5.76 -1.75
CA PHE A 189 4.89 4.64 -1.56
C PHE A 189 5.06 3.83 -2.83
N LEU A 190 6.25 3.29 -3.02
CA LEU A 190 6.47 2.19 -3.95
C LEU A 190 6.17 0.88 -3.23
N SER A 191 5.15 0.15 -3.67
CA SER A 191 4.70 -1.09 -3.05
C SER A 191 5.16 -2.34 -3.79
N SER A 192 5.34 -3.42 -3.03
CA SER A 192 5.53 -4.76 -3.59
C SER A 192 4.24 -5.35 -4.17
N HIS A 193 3.09 -4.82 -3.77
CA HIS A 193 1.78 -5.21 -4.26
C HIS A 193 1.61 -4.78 -5.71
N THR A 194 1.03 -5.65 -6.54
CA THR A 194 0.71 -5.37 -7.94
C THR A 194 -0.66 -5.94 -8.26
N THR A 195 -1.35 -5.38 -9.25
CA THR A 195 -2.56 -5.99 -9.81
C THR A 195 -2.24 -7.39 -10.36
N GLU A 196 -3.12 -8.36 -10.09
CA GLU A 196 -2.80 -9.80 -10.13
C GLU A 196 -2.54 -10.39 -11.54
N ASP A 197 -2.68 -9.59 -12.61
CA ASP A 197 -2.72 -10.11 -14.00
C ASP A 197 -1.55 -9.71 -14.90
N THR A 198 -0.55 -8.97 -14.40
CA THR A 198 0.61 -8.57 -15.22
C THR A 198 1.90 -9.24 -14.76
N PHE A 199 2.64 -9.87 -15.69
CA PHE A 199 4.00 -10.38 -15.42
C PHE A 199 4.95 -9.21 -15.19
N ILE A 200 4.99 -8.73 -13.95
CA ILE A 200 5.85 -7.62 -13.53
C ILE A 200 7.18 -8.20 -13.03
N PRO A 201 8.32 -7.79 -13.61
CA PRO A 201 9.63 -8.25 -13.16
C PRO A 201 9.81 -8.12 -11.64
N SER A 202 10.60 -9.01 -11.05
CA SER A 202 10.82 -9.05 -9.59
C SER A 202 11.47 -7.79 -9.03
N THR A 203 12.16 -7.01 -9.85
CA THR A 203 12.83 -5.76 -9.47
C THR A 203 11.95 -4.51 -9.62
N MET A 204 10.72 -4.66 -10.12
CA MET A 204 9.78 -3.55 -10.30
C MET A 204 8.85 -3.43 -9.10
N TRP A 205 8.63 -2.19 -8.68
CA TRP A 205 7.74 -1.79 -7.60
C TRP A 205 6.66 -0.86 -8.17
N ALA A 206 5.41 -1.03 -7.76
CA ALA A 206 4.30 -0.20 -8.25
C ALA A 206 4.10 1.02 -7.35
N GLU A 207 3.80 2.17 -7.94
CA GLU A 207 3.38 3.35 -7.18
C GLU A 207 2.03 3.08 -6.50
N SER A 208 1.93 3.39 -5.21
CA SER A 208 0.78 3.08 -4.38
C SER A 208 0.31 4.29 -3.59
N TYR A 209 -1.01 4.50 -3.66
CA TYR A 209 -1.72 5.58 -3.00
C TYR A 209 -2.36 5.17 -1.67
N ALA A 210 -2.24 3.89 -1.28
CA ALA A 210 -3.03 3.30 -0.20
C ALA A 210 -2.81 3.98 1.17
N VAL A 211 -1.60 4.50 1.42
CA VAL A 211 -1.32 5.26 2.66
C VAL A 211 -1.98 6.64 2.62
N ALA A 212 -1.92 7.34 1.49
CA ALA A 212 -2.61 8.61 1.28
C ALA A 212 -4.14 8.44 1.37
N GLU A 213 -4.69 7.35 0.84
CA GLU A 213 -6.12 7.01 0.93
C GLU A 213 -6.59 6.82 2.37
N VAL A 214 -5.86 6.03 3.18
CA VAL A 214 -6.18 5.88 4.60
C VAL A 214 -6.05 7.20 5.34
N LYS A 215 -5.04 8.00 5.03
CA LYS A 215 -4.88 9.33 5.61
C LYS A 215 -6.05 10.25 5.24
N PHE A 216 -6.58 10.16 4.02
CA PHE A 216 -7.79 10.86 3.58
C PHE A 216 -9.01 10.48 4.42
N PHE A 217 -9.33 9.18 4.52
CA PHE A 217 -10.47 8.76 5.33
C PHE A 217 -10.31 9.09 6.82
N ARG A 218 -9.08 9.06 7.34
CA ARG A 218 -8.79 9.51 8.71
C ARG A 218 -9.04 11.01 8.88
N HIS A 219 -8.57 11.84 7.93
CA HIS A 219 -8.79 13.28 7.92
C HIS A 219 -10.28 13.63 7.88
N ILE A 220 -11.06 12.95 7.04
CA ILE A 220 -12.52 13.08 7.02
C ILE A 220 -13.12 12.69 8.37
N ALA A 221 -12.72 11.55 8.94
CA ALA A 221 -13.24 11.08 10.22
C ALA A 221 -12.92 12.04 11.39
N THR A 222 -11.78 12.73 11.37
CA THR A 222 -11.42 13.72 12.40
C THR A 222 -12.26 14.99 12.34
N GLN A 223 -12.79 15.34 11.17
CA GLN A 223 -13.60 16.54 10.98
C GLN A 223 -15.11 16.26 10.99
N ALA A 224 -15.49 14.99 10.81
CA ALA A 224 -16.89 14.65 10.64
C ALA A 224 -17.68 14.77 11.96
N PRO A 225 -18.92 15.30 11.92
CA PRO A 225 -19.82 15.29 13.07
C PRO A 225 -20.12 13.88 13.58
N HIS A 226 -20.49 13.74 14.86
CA HIS A 226 -20.75 12.45 15.51
C HIS A 226 -21.78 11.55 14.82
N ASP A 227 -22.73 12.10 14.04
CA ASP A 227 -23.79 11.34 13.36
C ASP A 227 -23.62 11.31 11.82
N THR A 228 -22.37 11.39 11.37
CA THR A 228 -22.04 11.25 9.95
C THR A 228 -22.26 9.81 9.45
N PHE A 229 -22.69 9.68 8.19
CA PHE A 229 -23.08 8.43 7.54
C PHE A 229 -22.25 8.12 6.28
N HIS A 230 -21.22 8.91 5.96
CA HIS A 230 -20.43 8.79 4.73
C HIS A 230 -19.85 7.38 4.51
N LEU A 231 -19.19 6.79 5.52
CA LEU A 231 -18.67 5.42 5.42
C LEU A 231 -19.78 4.39 5.22
N LYS A 232 -20.98 4.66 5.77
CA LYS A 232 -22.12 3.76 5.61
C LYS A 232 -22.73 3.85 4.22
N CYS A 233 -22.76 5.04 3.62
CA CYS A 233 -23.15 5.24 2.23
C CYS A 233 -22.18 4.51 1.30
N LEU A 234 -20.87 4.73 1.45
CA LEU A 234 -19.84 4.03 0.68
C LEU A 234 -19.94 2.50 0.86
N GLN A 235 -20.16 2.01 2.08
CA GLN A 235 -20.44 0.60 2.33
C GLN A 235 -21.60 0.07 1.50
N LEU A 236 -22.73 0.78 1.46
CA LEU A 236 -23.91 0.33 0.74
C LEU A 236 -23.62 0.28 -0.77
N CYS A 237 -23.04 1.33 -1.33
CA CYS A 237 -22.68 1.39 -2.74
C CYS A 237 -21.65 0.31 -3.13
N ALA A 238 -20.61 0.10 -2.33
CA ALA A 238 -19.62 -0.95 -2.59
C ALA A 238 -20.24 -2.36 -2.53
N ASN A 239 -21.24 -2.59 -1.68
CA ASN A 239 -21.96 -3.87 -1.64
C ASN A 239 -22.89 -4.05 -2.86
N MET A 240 -23.48 -2.98 -3.38
CA MET A 240 -24.30 -3.04 -4.61
C MET A 240 -23.45 -3.47 -5.80
N LEU A 241 -22.19 -3.04 -5.88
CA LEU A 241 -21.28 -3.42 -6.96
C LEU A 241 -20.76 -4.87 -6.91
N VAL A 242 -21.04 -5.63 -5.84
CA VAL A 242 -20.53 -7.00 -5.73
C VAL A 242 -21.16 -7.87 -6.82
N GLY A 243 -20.31 -8.44 -7.67
CA GLY A 243 -20.75 -9.25 -8.81
C GLY A 243 -20.78 -8.50 -10.14
N THR A 244 -20.53 -7.19 -10.13
CA THR A 244 -20.30 -6.39 -11.33
C THR A 244 -18.80 -6.35 -11.70
N GLY A 245 -18.50 -5.99 -12.94
CA GLY A 245 -17.16 -5.66 -13.43
C GLY A 245 -16.63 -4.29 -12.95
N ILE A 246 -17.44 -3.49 -12.26
CA ILE A 246 -17.00 -2.22 -11.68
C ILE A 246 -16.25 -2.48 -10.38
N SER A 247 -14.97 -2.09 -10.33
CA SER A 247 -14.15 -2.34 -9.14
C SER A 247 -14.59 -1.49 -7.94
N THR A 248 -14.41 -2.05 -6.74
CA THR A 248 -14.61 -1.30 -5.48
C THR A 248 -13.68 -0.10 -5.34
N TYR A 249 -12.56 -0.08 -6.09
CA TYR A 249 -11.63 1.04 -6.14
C TYR A 249 -12.20 2.24 -6.89
N ILE A 250 -12.92 2.01 -8.00
CA ILE A 250 -13.66 3.06 -8.73
C ILE A 250 -14.69 3.71 -7.79
N MET A 251 -15.49 2.90 -7.11
CA MET A 251 -16.47 3.38 -6.12
C MET A 251 -15.84 4.17 -4.98
N LYS A 252 -14.70 3.70 -4.46
CA LYS A 252 -13.95 4.44 -3.44
C LYS A 252 -13.53 5.82 -3.95
N THR A 253 -13.00 5.89 -5.17
CA THR A 253 -12.54 7.14 -5.78
C THR A 253 -13.70 8.12 -6.00
N VAL A 254 -14.85 7.64 -6.49
CA VAL A 254 -16.10 8.42 -6.60
C VAL A 254 -16.49 9.00 -5.24
N ALA A 255 -16.49 8.19 -4.18
CA ALA A 255 -16.84 8.66 -2.85
C ALA A 255 -15.83 9.67 -2.29
N MET A 256 -14.53 9.52 -2.57
CA MET A 256 -13.50 10.49 -2.16
C MET A 256 -13.73 11.86 -2.82
N HIS A 257 -14.01 11.90 -4.13
CA HIS A 257 -14.35 13.15 -4.83
C HIS A 257 -15.60 13.83 -4.25
N LEU A 258 -16.64 13.06 -3.94
CA LEU A 258 -17.85 13.60 -3.31
C LEU A 258 -17.61 14.07 -1.88
N LEU A 259 -16.78 13.37 -1.10
CA LEU A 259 -16.40 13.79 0.25
C LEU A 259 -15.55 15.07 0.24
N ASN A 260 -14.80 15.32 -0.82
CA ASN A 260 -14.00 16.52 -0.98
C ASN A 260 -14.82 17.74 -1.44
N THR A 261 -16.01 17.53 -2.01
CA THR A 261 -16.84 18.59 -2.60
C THR A 261 -18.08 18.90 -1.77
N ILE A 262 -18.65 17.90 -1.10
CA ILE A 262 -19.88 18.03 -0.32
C ILE A 262 -19.51 18.25 1.16
N PRO A 263 -19.97 19.34 1.79
CA PRO A 263 -19.71 19.59 3.21
C PRO A 263 -20.09 18.41 4.11
N LEU A 264 -19.25 18.06 5.08
CA LEU A 264 -19.44 16.90 5.96
C LEU A 264 -20.74 16.95 6.79
N ALA A 265 -21.28 18.14 7.04
CA ALA A 265 -22.59 18.33 7.67
C ALA A 265 -23.75 17.69 6.87
N ASN A 266 -23.61 17.62 5.54
CA ASN A 266 -24.62 17.07 4.63
C ASN A 266 -24.52 15.56 4.45
N TRP A 267 -23.61 14.91 5.19
CA TRP A 267 -23.50 13.45 5.25
C TRP A 267 -24.21 12.89 6.47
N SER A 268 -25.31 13.52 6.90
CA SER A 268 -26.05 13.10 8.10
C SER A 268 -26.84 11.81 7.86
N ARG A 269 -27.31 11.19 8.95
CA ARG A 269 -28.24 10.04 8.87
C ARG A 269 -29.52 10.33 8.09
N THR A 270 -30.04 11.55 8.15
CA THR A 270 -31.27 11.98 7.47
C THR A 270 -31.07 11.99 5.95
N ASP A 271 -29.88 12.37 5.50
CA ASP A 271 -29.53 12.51 4.08
C ASP A 271 -29.01 11.21 3.45
N ARG A 272 -28.98 10.11 4.21
CA ARG A 272 -28.32 8.85 3.80
C ARG A 272 -28.71 8.34 2.41
N LEU A 273 -30.00 8.42 2.05
CA LEU A 273 -30.52 7.90 0.78
C LEU A 273 -30.10 8.83 -0.35
N MET A 274 -30.23 10.14 -0.15
CA MET A 274 -29.77 11.16 -1.07
C MET A 274 -28.26 11.04 -1.32
N ARG A 275 -27.45 10.79 -0.28
CA ARG A 275 -26.00 10.59 -0.44
C ARG A 275 -25.66 9.32 -1.22
N VAL A 276 -26.39 8.23 -1.03
CA VAL A 276 -26.22 7.00 -1.84
C VAL A 276 -26.59 7.28 -3.29
N GLU A 277 -27.68 8.01 -3.53
CA GLU A 277 -28.11 8.39 -4.88
C GLU A 277 -27.09 9.32 -5.55
N ASP A 278 -26.52 10.29 -4.83
CA ASP A 278 -25.48 11.18 -5.33
C ASP A 278 -24.21 10.40 -5.73
N ILE A 279 -23.81 9.41 -4.94
CA ILE A 279 -22.69 8.51 -5.27
C ILE A 279 -22.97 7.74 -6.56
N LEU A 280 -24.15 7.12 -6.68
CA LEU A 280 -24.51 6.34 -7.87
C LEU A 280 -24.66 7.23 -9.10
N ARG A 281 -25.27 8.41 -8.96
CA ARG A 281 -25.42 9.39 -10.04
C ARG A 281 -24.05 9.89 -10.52
N TYR A 282 -23.14 10.18 -9.60
CA TYR A 282 -21.79 10.60 -9.98
C TYR A 282 -21.02 9.47 -10.67
N LEU A 283 -21.15 8.23 -10.22
CA LEU A 283 -20.60 7.06 -10.92
C LEU A 283 -21.18 6.92 -12.34
N HIS A 284 -22.50 7.05 -12.50
CA HIS A 284 -23.14 6.99 -13.82
C HIS A 284 -22.55 8.04 -14.78
N SER A 285 -22.46 9.30 -14.35
CA SER A 285 -21.87 10.36 -15.16
C SER A 285 -20.40 10.06 -15.52
N CYS A 286 -19.62 9.49 -14.59
CA CYS A 286 -18.24 9.07 -14.88
C CYS A 286 -18.18 7.95 -15.93
N LEU A 287 -19.14 7.02 -15.92
CA LEU A 287 -19.23 5.95 -16.91
C LEU A 287 -19.63 6.52 -18.28
N GLU A 288 -20.65 7.38 -18.34
CA GLU A 288 -21.08 8.06 -19.57
C GLU A 288 -19.93 8.84 -20.24
N ASP A 289 -19.19 9.61 -19.42
CA ASP A 289 -18.03 10.39 -19.87
C ASP A 289 -16.78 9.52 -20.08
N LYS A 290 -16.82 8.24 -19.68
CA LYS A 290 -15.68 7.29 -19.63
C LYS A 290 -14.48 7.88 -18.92
N ARG A 291 -14.75 8.71 -17.91
CA ARG A 291 -13.74 9.51 -17.23
C ARG A 291 -13.98 9.54 -15.74
N LEU A 292 -12.99 9.04 -15.00
CA LEU A 292 -12.86 9.24 -13.57
C LEU A 292 -11.40 9.54 -13.27
N ASN A 293 -11.08 10.78 -12.94
CA ASN A 293 -9.71 11.14 -12.60
C ASN A 293 -9.34 10.54 -11.24
N HIS A 294 -8.10 10.04 -11.12
CA HIS A 294 -7.53 9.57 -9.87
C HIS A 294 -7.54 10.69 -8.82
N PHE A 295 -7.91 10.38 -7.58
CA PHE A 295 -8.20 11.40 -6.57
C PHE A 295 -7.01 12.31 -6.21
N PHE A 296 -5.78 11.77 -6.20
CA PHE A 296 -4.59 12.51 -5.77
C PHE A 296 -3.81 13.16 -6.93
N CYS A 297 -4.12 12.86 -8.19
CA CYS A 297 -3.34 13.29 -9.35
C CYS A 297 -4.08 14.40 -10.10
N GLY A 298 -3.50 15.60 -10.17
CA GLY A 298 -4.12 16.77 -10.79
C GLY A 298 -5.34 17.31 -10.03
N ASN A 299 -5.45 17.01 -8.74
CA ASN A 299 -6.52 17.52 -7.88
C ASN A 299 -6.05 18.77 -7.12
N GLU A 300 -6.53 19.93 -7.55
CA GLU A 300 -6.19 21.24 -6.96
C GLU A 300 -6.82 21.45 -5.58
N ASN A 301 -7.88 20.71 -5.25
CA ASN A 301 -8.64 20.86 -4.00
C ASN A 301 -8.16 19.90 -2.89
N MET A 302 -6.89 19.51 -2.91
CA MET A 302 -6.34 18.62 -1.88
C MET A 302 -6.12 19.38 -0.56
N PRO A 303 -6.49 18.80 0.60
CA PRO A 303 -6.21 19.45 1.88
C PRO A 303 -4.70 19.65 2.12
N GLU A 304 -4.33 20.73 2.81
CA GLU A 304 -2.93 21.13 3.02
C GLU A 304 -2.10 20.11 3.83
N ASP A 305 -2.76 19.28 4.64
CA ASP A 305 -2.10 18.26 5.48
C ASP A 305 -1.51 17.07 4.69
N PHE A 306 -1.82 16.97 3.38
CA PHE A 306 -1.34 15.89 2.52
C PHE A 306 0.01 16.26 1.90
N ILE A 307 1.03 15.42 2.16
CA ILE A 307 2.34 15.64 1.60
C ILE A 307 2.40 14.79 0.33
N LEU A 308 2.08 15.40 -0.81
CA LEU A 308 2.21 14.75 -2.12
C LEU A 308 3.54 15.16 -2.78
N PRO A 309 4.11 14.35 -3.67
CA PRO A 309 5.26 14.77 -4.46
C PRO A 309 4.90 16.02 -5.28
N PRO A 310 5.82 16.98 -5.50
CA PRO A 310 5.51 18.28 -6.11
C PRO A 310 4.79 18.18 -7.45
N ASP A 311 5.18 17.19 -8.26
CA ASP A 311 4.63 17.00 -9.60
C ASP A 311 3.17 16.53 -9.61
N PHE A 312 2.62 16.07 -8.48
CA PHE A 312 1.26 15.51 -8.42
C PHE A 312 0.15 16.54 -8.60
N GLN A 313 0.34 17.76 -8.10
CA GLN A 313 -0.67 18.82 -8.22
C GLN A 313 -0.75 19.37 -9.65
N THR A 314 0.38 19.39 -10.35
CA THR A 314 0.48 19.87 -11.74
C THR A 314 0.46 18.75 -12.77
N ALA A 315 0.39 17.49 -12.35
CA ALA A 315 0.35 16.34 -13.24
C ALA A 315 -0.96 16.31 -14.04
N GLU A 316 -0.87 15.77 -15.25
CA GLU A 316 -2.06 15.43 -16.01
C GLU A 316 -2.93 14.43 -15.21
N PRO A 317 -4.24 14.69 -15.06
CA PRO A 317 -5.12 13.80 -14.31
C PRO A 317 -5.14 12.40 -14.91
N ILE A 318 -4.83 11.39 -14.09
CA ILE A 318 -4.84 9.99 -14.51
C ILE A 318 -6.29 9.51 -14.59
N ASN A 319 -6.76 9.10 -15.78
CA ASN A 319 -8.11 8.56 -15.95
C ASN A 319 -8.17 7.07 -15.57
N LEU A 320 -8.86 6.75 -14.49
CA LEU A 320 -9.07 5.36 -14.03
C LEU A 320 -10.01 4.56 -14.94
N LEU A 321 -10.82 5.22 -15.76
CA LEU A 321 -11.75 4.58 -16.72
C LEU A 321 -11.20 4.57 -18.15
N GLN A 322 -9.89 4.81 -18.33
CA GLN A 322 -9.26 4.83 -19.65
C GLN A 322 -9.50 3.53 -20.44
N TYR A 323 -9.53 2.38 -19.76
CA TYR A 323 -9.82 1.08 -20.38
C TYR A 323 -11.22 1.01 -21.02
N LEU A 324 -12.20 1.80 -20.56
CA LEU A 324 -13.53 1.88 -21.17
C LEU A 324 -13.55 2.73 -22.44
N VAL A 325 -12.56 3.62 -22.61
CA VAL A 325 -12.34 4.36 -23.86
C VAL A 325 -11.76 3.41 -24.92
N GLU A 326 -10.85 2.54 -24.50
CA GLU A 326 -10.11 1.62 -25.37
C GLU A 326 -10.90 0.35 -25.73
N ASP A 327 -11.76 -0.13 -24.83
CA ASP A 327 -12.57 -1.35 -25.02
C ASP A 327 -14.09 -1.04 -25.00
N PRO A 328 -14.73 -0.94 -26.17
CA PRO A 328 -16.17 -0.74 -26.28
C PRO A 328 -17.02 -1.87 -25.68
N ALA A 329 -16.51 -3.11 -25.64
CA ALA A 329 -17.23 -4.24 -25.06
C ALA A 329 -17.22 -4.16 -23.53
N ALA A 330 -16.08 -3.80 -22.93
CA ALA A 330 -15.98 -3.51 -21.51
C ALA A 330 -16.91 -2.35 -21.10
N TYR A 331 -16.97 -1.29 -21.90
CA TYR A 331 -17.91 -0.18 -21.69
C TYR A 331 -19.37 -0.63 -21.74
N ALA A 332 -19.77 -1.36 -22.78
CA ALA A 332 -21.15 -1.85 -22.89
C ALA A 332 -21.52 -2.80 -21.75
N MET A 333 -20.56 -3.59 -21.24
CA MET A 333 -20.76 -4.45 -20.08
C MET A 333 -20.95 -3.63 -18.79
N ALA A 334 -20.05 -2.68 -18.51
CA ALA A 334 -20.12 -1.83 -17.33
C ALA A 334 -21.43 -1.02 -17.27
N MET A 335 -21.89 -0.48 -18.41
CA MET A 335 -23.17 0.24 -18.49
C MET A 335 -24.36 -0.67 -18.20
N ARG A 336 -24.44 -1.85 -18.84
CA ARG A 336 -25.53 -2.81 -18.59
C ARG A 336 -25.59 -3.23 -17.12
N GLU A 337 -24.45 -3.59 -16.54
CA GLU A 337 -24.37 -3.97 -15.13
C GLU A 337 -24.80 -2.83 -14.21
N PHE A 338 -24.44 -1.58 -14.53
CA PHE A 338 -24.87 -0.44 -13.76
C PHE A 338 -26.39 -0.19 -13.87
N ASP A 339 -26.98 -0.31 -15.06
CA ASP A 339 -28.42 -0.18 -15.28
C ASP A 339 -29.21 -1.25 -14.50
N GLU A 340 -28.67 -2.48 -14.43
CA GLU A 340 -29.24 -3.56 -13.62
C GLU A 340 -29.25 -3.24 -12.11
N LEU A 341 -28.32 -2.42 -11.61
CA LEU A 341 -28.29 -2.00 -10.20
C LEU A 341 -29.36 -0.95 -9.85
N GLN A 342 -29.89 -0.25 -10.86
CA GLN A 342 -30.94 0.75 -10.66
C GLN A 342 -32.36 0.15 -10.67
N ASN A 343 -32.51 -1.08 -11.15
CA ASN A 343 -33.76 -1.85 -11.16
C ASN A 343 -33.95 -2.63 -9.85
#